data_AF-A0ABD3M533-F1
#
_entry.id   AF-A0ABD3M533-F1
#
_cell.length_a   1.000
_cell.length_b   1.000
_cell.length_c   1.000
_cell.angle_alpha   90.00
_cell.angle_beta   90.00
_cell.angle_gamma   90.00
#
_symmetry.space_group_name_H-M   'P 1'
#
loop_
_entity.id
_entity.type
_entity.pdbx_description
1 polymer ?
#
loop_
_entity_poly.entity_id
_entity_poly.type
_entity_poly.pdbx_seq_one_letter_code
_entity_poly.pdbx_strand_id
1 'polypeptide(L)'
;MATISADPRFLLARSLLSGQCDEKDNSEDAINDEDGDGGIEAAIDIFATLLEEARTTHGDQCLNAALCQFEYGNALFRAAVRRTPLDKNDDGKILGADTSDSKPAAKLESQREIIAAAAMKRSATDDDDSTPLPTKRVKIEKADSLTNEDDSKDDGVTGESDYNNDDDDMDLALDMMVTSWSILLSHTTNETPKSNNQRIQDDTSRKNQQWAEEQLPRVLRCIGDWYFFRDEFADAVDMYLRSMQYREEAWDRLNQGHSRNGTGEDNESLTLEDLQCQRLLVEMYALIAEALLLCPKDEDVVCHHSDEDENDGSPALKAKGMNRENTTAKTKKGTVLVKAKDRVQYAQSYYDMARVGLEEVLCRYGKMAASKVDVGNEKEDIGYLVMSVVGVGNSLSEQ
;
A
#
# COMPACT_ATOMS: atom_id res chain seq x y z
N MET A 1 -6.68 17.86 12.78
CA MET A 1 -7.45 16.76 12.21
C MET A 1 -8.07 17.20 10.89
N ALA A 2 -7.78 16.46 9.82
CA ALA A 2 -8.38 16.70 8.51
C ALA A 2 -9.87 16.32 8.52
N THR A 3 -10.75 17.29 8.35
CA THR A 3 -12.21 17.09 8.33
C THR A 3 -12.66 16.27 7.13
N ILE A 4 -11.89 16.28 6.05
CA ILE A 4 -12.19 15.54 4.82
C ILE A 4 -12.18 14.02 5.01
N SER A 5 -11.52 13.52 6.07
CA SER A 5 -11.51 12.09 6.41
C SER A 5 -12.89 11.52 6.75
N ALA A 6 -13.86 12.37 7.11
CA ALA A 6 -15.24 12.00 7.38
C ALA A 6 -16.19 12.24 6.19
N ASP A 7 -15.68 12.76 5.05
CA ASP A 7 -16.48 12.96 3.85
C ASP A 7 -16.91 11.58 3.28
N PRO A 8 -18.20 11.35 2.99
CA PRO A 8 -18.67 10.08 2.44
C PRO A 8 -17.98 9.69 1.13
N ARG A 9 -17.60 10.66 0.29
CA ARG A 9 -16.87 10.43 -0.96
C ARG A 9 -15.46 9.93 -0.68
N PHE A 10 -14.81 10.51 0.33
CA PHE A 10 -13.48 10.09 0.75
C PHE A 10 -13.50 8.66 1.30
N LEU A 11 -14.50 8.30 2.10
CA LEU A 11 -14.69 6.93 2.60
C LEU A 11 -14.99 5.93 1.48
N LEU A 12 -15.83 6.32 0.51
CA LEU A 12 -16.12 5.52 -0.68
C LEU A 12 -14.84 5.25 -1.49
N ALA A 13 -14.06 6.28 -1.79
CA ALA A 13 -12.81 6.14 -2.53
C ALA A 13 -11.81 5.22 -1.82
N ARG A 14 -11.71 5.30 -0.48
CA ARG A 14 -10.88 4.37 0.30
C ARG A 14 -11.36 2.93 0.25
N SER A 15 -12.68 2.70 0.27
CA SER A 15 -13.29 1.36 0.13
C SER A 15 -13.04 0.76 -1.25
N LEU A 16 -13.16 1.57 -2.31
CA LEU A 16 -12.82 1.18 -3.68
C LEU A 16 -11.34 0.80 -3.80
N LEU A 17 -10.44 1.57 -3.17
CA LEU A 17 -9.00 1.31 -3.18
C LEU A 17 -8.60 0.04 -2.40
N SER A 18 -9.34 -0.30 -1.35
CA SER A 18 -9.09 -1.51 -0.54
C SER A 18 -9.76 -2.77 -1.12
N GLY A 19 -10.64 -2.63 -2.12
CA GLY A 19 -11.46 -3.72 -2.63
C GLY A 19 -12.55 -4.18 -1.66
N GLN A 20 -12.88 -3.36 -0.66
CA GLN A 20 -13.92 -3.63 0.32
C GLN A 20 -15.26 -3.08 -0.17
N CYS A 21 -15.79 -3.60 -1.27
CA CYS A 21 -17.22 -3.50 -1.54
C CYS A 21 -17.88 -4.66 -0.80
N ASP A 22 -18.77 -4.36 0.15
CA ASP A 22 -19.51 -5.37 0.91
C ASP A 22 -20.16 -6.39 -0.04
N GLU A 23 -19.71 -7.65 -0.01
CA GLU A 23 -20.30 -8.81 -0.68
C GLU A 23 -21.69 -9.19 -0.10
N LYS A 24 -22.56 -8.21 0.14
CA LYS A 24 -23.89 -8.44 0.74
C LYS A 24 -25.05 -8.45 -0.24
N ASP A 25 -24.82 -8.17 -1.52
CA ASP A 25 -25.84 -8.36 -2.55
C ASP A 25 -25.58 -9.64 -3.35
N ASN A 26 -26.06 -10.76 -2.79
CA ASN A 26 -26.32 -12.00 -3.52
C ASN A 26 -27.47 -11.78 -4.52
N SER A 27 -27.22 -11.03 -5.59
CA SER A 27 -27.99 -11.15 -6.82
C SER A 27 -27.14 -11.87 -7.85
N GLU A 28 -27.55 -13.09 -8.20
CA GLU A 28 -26.92 -14.00 -9.19
C GLU A 28 -26.90 -13.46 -10.64
N ASP A 29 -27.04 -12.15 -10.85
CA ASP A 29 -27.00 -11.48 -12.16
C ASP A 29 -25.81 -10.52 -12.29
N ALA A 30 -24.69 -10.80 -11.60
CA ALA A 30 -23.42 -10.15 -11.89
C ALA A 30 -22.92 -10.66 -13.25
N ILE A 31 -23.31 -9.91 -14.28
CA ILE A 31 -22.71 -9.93 -15.61
C ILE A 31 -21.19 -9.91 -15.43
N ASN A 32 -20.50 -10.75 -16.20
CA ASN A 32 -19.05 -10.79 -16.31
C ASN A 32 -18.50 -9.39 -16.65
N ASP A 33 -18.23 -8.57 -15.63
CA ASP A 33 -17.30 -7.45 -15.77
C ASP A 33 -15.90 -8.04 -15.62
N GLU A 34 -15.33 -8.42 -16.76
CA GLU A 34 -13.94 -8.85 -16.92
C GLU A 34 -12.93 -7.72 -16.60
N ASP A 35 -13.39 -6.55 -16.17
CA ASP A 35 -12.59 -5.35 -15.88
C ASP A 35 -12.62 -5.02 -14.37
N GLY A 36 -11.92 -5.81 -13.55
CA GLY A 36 -11.69 -5.53 -12.13
C GLY A 36 -10.91 -4.24 -11.81
N ASP A 37 -10.68 -3.40 -12.82
CA ASP A 37 -9.93 -2.14 -12.74
C ASP A 37 -10.83 -0.91 -12.47
N GLY A 38 -12.13 -1.02 -12.76
CA GLY A 38 -13.07 0.10 -12.61
C GLY A 38 -13.17 0.69 -11.20
N GLY A 39 -12.81 -0.08 -10.17
CA GLY A 39 -12.78 0.39 -8.78
C GLY A 39 -11.64 1.37 -8.48
N ILE A 40 -10.44 1.13 -9.00
CA ILE A 40 -9.29 2.01 -8.71
C ILE A 40 -9.38 3.30 -9.51
N GLU A 41 -9.75 3.23 -10.78
CA GLU A 41 -9.94 4.44 -11.62
C GLU A 41 -11.01 5.35 -11.02
N ALA A 42 -12.13 4.79 -10.54
CA ALA A 42 -13.14 5.57 -9.83
C ALA A 42 -12.60 6.21 -8.52
N ALA A 43 -11.71 5.53 -7.80
CA ALA A 43 -11.07 6.11 -6.61
C ALA A 43 -10.13 7.27 -6.97
N ILE A 44 -9.37 7.16 -8.06
CA ILE A 44 -8.48 8.21 -8.58
C ILE A 44 -9.30 9.48 -8.89
N ASP A 45 -10.39 9.35 -9.64
CA ASP A 45 -11.27 10.46 -9.99
C ASP A 45 -11.87 11.17 -8.77
N ILE A 46 -12.31 10.39 -7.77
CA ILE A 46 -12.86 10.93 -6.54
C ILE A 46 -11.78 11.68 -5.75
N PHE A 47 -10.59 11.11 -5.59
CA PHE A 47 -9.51 11.77 -4.85
C PHE A 47 -9.00 13.03 -5.56
N ALA A 48 -8.89 13.02 -6.90
CA ALA A 48 -8.55 14.20 -7.69
C ALA A 48 -9.56 15.33 -7.47
N THR A 49 -10.86 15.01 -7.52
CA THR A 49 -11.94 15.98 -7.28
C THR A 49 -11.90 16.55 -5.86
N LEU A 50 -11.72 15.69 -4.86
CA LEU A 50 -11.62 16.09 -3.45
C LEU A 50 -10.37 16.96 -3.19
N LEU A 51 -9.27 16.69 -3.88
CA LEU A 51 -8.05 17.49 -3.78
C LEU A 51 -8.28 18.92 -4.28
N GLU A 52 -8.89 19.09 -5.45
CA GLU A 52 -9.21 20.41 -5.99
C GLU A 52 -10.22 21.17 -5.10
N GLU A 53 -11.22 20.48 -4.55
CA GLU A 53 -12.15 21.07 -3.59
C GLU A 53 -11.44 21.51 -2.29
N ALA A 54 -10.52 20.69 -1.77
CA ALA A 54 -9.75 21.00 -0.57
C ALA A 54 -8.82 22.21 -0.79
N ARG A 55 -8.12 22.26 -1.94
CA ARG A 55 -7.26 23.38 -2.32
C ARG A 55 -8.05 24.68 -2.45
N THR A 56 -9.17 24.65 -3.15
CA THR A 56 -10.01 25.84 -3.37
C THR A 56 -10.69 26.34 -2.09
N THR A 57 -11.11 25.44 -1.20
CA THR A 57 -11.86 25.78 0.02
C THR A 57 -10.95 26.17 1.19
N HIS A 58 -9.82 25.47 1.36
CA HIS A 58 -8.99 25.56 2.55
C HIS A 58 -7.54 25.99 2.28
N GLY A 59 -7.14 26.09 1.00
CA GLY A 59 -5.79 26.43 0.58
C GLY A 59 -4.86 25.22 0.43
N ASP A 60 -3.78 25.40 -0.32
CA ASP A 60 -2.88 24.32 -0.73
C ASP A 60 -2.08 23.70 0.42
N GLN A 61 -1.89 24.43 1.53
CA GLN A 61 -1.04 24.05 2.67
C GLN A 61 -1.85 23.54 3.87
N CYS A 62 -3.12 23.18 3.67
CA CYS A 62 -3.98 22.67 4.74
C CYS A 62 -3.89 21.14 4.90
N LEU A 63 -4.26 20.63 6.09
CA LEU A 63 -4.26 19.19 6.36
C LEU A 63 -5.23 18.39 5.48
N ASN A 64 -6.33 19.01 5.01
CA ASN A 64 -7.25 18.36 4.08
C ASN A 64 -6.60 18.16 2.70
N ALA A 65 -5.91 19.18 2.19
CA ALA A 65 -5.18 19.09 0.94
C ALA A 65 -4.04 18.07 1.03
N ALA A 66 -3.28 18.06 2.13
CA ALA A 66 -2.23 17.05 2.36
C ALA A 66 -2.80 15.63 2.31
N LEU A 67 -3.88 15.35 3.04
CA LEU A 67 -4.49 14.02 3.04
C LEU A 67 -4.98 13.61 1.64
N CYS A 68 -5.62 14.52 0.91
CA CYS A 68 -6.07 14.24 -0.45
C CYS A 68 -4.92 14.02 -1.43
N GLN A 69 -3.83 14.80 -1.33
CA GLN A 69 -2.63 14.57 -2.14
C GLN A 69 -2.06 13.18 -1.88
N PHE A 70 -1.93 12.79 -0.62
CA PHE A 70 -1.44 11.47 -0.27
C PHE A 70 -2.32 10.34 -0.84
N GLU A 71 -3.64 10.38 -0.61
CA GLU A 71 -4.52 9.30 -1.08
C GLU A 71 -4.64 9.28 -2.60
N TYR A 72 -4.60 10.44 -3.26
CA TYR A 72 -4.56 10.52 -4.72
C TYR A 72 -3.27 9.90 -5.28
N GLY A 73 -2.11 10.29 -4.75
CA GLY A 73 -0.83 9.72 -5.17
C GLY A 73 -0.73 8.22 -4.90
N ASN A 74 -1.21 7.75 -3.74
CA ASN A 74 -1.26 6.32 -3.42
C ASN A 74 -2.24 5.56 -4.34
N ALA A 75 -3.34 6.17 -4.78
CA ALA A 75 -4.25 5.56 -5.75
C ALA A 75 -3.61 5.40 -7.12
N LEU A 76 -2.95 6.45 -7.63
CA LEU A 76 -2.17 6.40 -8.87
C LEU A 76 -1.07 5.33 -8.81
N PHE A 77 -0.29 5.32 -7.73
CA PHE A 77 0.75 4.31 -7.51
C PHE A 77 0.18 2.89 -7.57
N ARG A 78 -0.94 2.64 -6.88
CA ARG A 78 -1.58 1.31 -6.88
C ARG A 78 -2.14 0.92 -8.24
N ALA A 79 -2.63 1.86 -9.04
CA ALA A 79 -3.05 1.61 -10.41
C ALA A 79 -1.86 1.21 -11.27
N ALA A 80 -0.78 1.99 -11.26
CA ALA A 80 0.43 1.71 -12.02
C ALA A 80 1.06 0.35 -11.66
N VAL A 81 1.11 0.01 -10.37
CA VAL A 81 1.58 -1.31 -9.90
C VAL A 81 0.72 -2.44 -10.46
N ARG A 82 -0.61 -2.27 -10.57
CA ARG A 82 -1.51 -3.28 -11.14
C ARG A 82 -1.39 -3.41 -12.65
N ARG A 83 -1.12 -2.32 -13.36
CA ARG A 83 -0.93 -2.30 -14.82
C ARG A 83 0.40 -2.92 -15.24
N THR A 84 1.40 -2.91 -14.36
CA THR A 84 2.72 -3.49 -14.65
C THR A 84 2.63 -5.02 -14.71
N PRO A 85 2.87 -5.66 -15.88
CA PRO A 85 2.79 -7.12 -16.01
C PRO A 85 3.84 -7.80 -15.12
N LEU A 86 3.43 -8.80 -14.35
CA LEU A 86 4.32 -9.61 -13.49
C LEU A 86 5.32 -10.49 -14.28
N ASP A 87 5.21 -10.55 -15.61
CA ASP A 87 6.04 -11.38 -16.48
C ASP A 87 7.20 -10.59 -17.13
N LYS A 88 8.28 -10.38 -16.38
CA LYS A 88 9.62 -10.24 -16.98
C LYS A 88 10.33 -11.61 -16.97
N ASN A 89 9.79 -12.56 -17.74
CA ASN A 89 10.54 -13.76 -18.12
C ASN A 89 11.32 -13.45 -19.42
N ASP A 90 12.63 -13.70 -19.39
CA ASP A 90 13.66 -13.31 -20.38
C ASP A 90 13.53 -13.97 -21.79
N ASP A 91 12.40 -14.64 -22.07
CA ASP A 91 12.26 -15.54 -23.22
C ASP A 91 11.29 -15.04 -24.31
N GLY A 92 10.73 -13.84 -24.18
CA GLY A 92 9.98 -13.16 -25.26
C GLY A 92 8.81 -13.98 -25.84
N LYS A 93 8.25 -14.91 -25.07
CA LYS A 93 7.14 -15.76 -25.50
C LYS A 93 5.90 -15.42 -24.71
N ILE A 94 5.01 -14.66 -25.34
CA ILE A 94 3.65 -14.39 -24.86
C ILE A 94 2.93 -15.74 -24.74
N LEU A 95 2.82 -16.25 -23.52
CA LEU A 95 1.85 -17.27 -23.16
C LEU A 95 0.59 -16.54 -22.73
N GLY A 96 -0.54 -16.95 -23.30
CA GLY A 96 -1.82 -16.28 -23.13
C GLY A 96 -2.18 -16.07 -21.66
N ALA A 97 -2.81 -14.92 -21.42
CA ALA A 97 -3.38 -14.51 -20.15
C ALA A 97 -4.24 -15.64 -19.56
N ASP A 98 -3.70 -16.34 -18.57
CA ASP A 98 -4.47 -17.01 -17.53
C ASP A 98 -4.55 -16.03 -16.37
N THR A 99 -5.69 -15.37 -16.24
CA THR A 99 -6.05 -14.41 -15.18
C THR A 99 -6.24 -15.11 -13.84
N SER A 100 -5.17 -15.67 -13.27
CA SER A 100 -5.18 -16.21 -11.91
C SER A 100 -4.02 -15.67 -11.07
N ASP A 101 -3.78 -14.36 -11.10
CA ASP A 101 -2.94 -13.68 -10.12
C ASP A 101 -3.80 -12.82 -9.19
N SER A 102 -4.49 -13.54 -8.29
CA SER A 102 -4.66 -13.04 -6.94
C SER A 102 -3.30 -13.16 -6.25
N LYS A 103 -2.92 -12.15 -5.44
CA LYS A 103 -1.92 -12.20 -4.35
C LYS A 103 -1.65 -13.63 -3.89
N PRO A 104 -0.40 -14.04 -3.55
CA PRO A 104 -0.08 -15.44 -3.28
C PRO A 104 -0.93 -15.99 -2.12
N ALA A 105 -2.07 -16.56 -2.48
CA ALA A 105 -2.86 -17.39 -1.61
C ALA A 105 -2.06 -18.68 -1.52
N ALA A 106 -1.64 -19.03 -0.30
CA ALA A 106 -1.12 -20.34 0.01
C ALA A 106 -2.13 -21.39 -0.50
N LYS A 107 -1.88 -21.92 -1.70
CA LYS A 107 -2.66 -23.03 -2.25
C LYS A 107 -2.39 -24.22 -1.34
N LEU A 108 -3.42 -24.61 -0.61
CA LEU A 108 -3.53 -25.84 0.16
C LEU A 108 -3.12 -27.05 -0.69
N GLU A 109 -1.86 -27.44 -0.58
CA GLU A 109 -1.36 -28.73 -1.08
C GLU A 109 -1.82 -29.92 -0.19
N SER A 110 -2.73 -29.66 0.75
CA SER A 110 -3.31 -30.62 1.70
C SER A 110 -4.58 -31.31 1.19
N GLN A 111 -5.23 -30.84 0.10
CA GLN A 111 -6.49 -31.47 -0.36
C GLN A 111 -6.32 -32.62 -1.36
N ARG A 112 -5.14 -32.78 -1.99
CA ARG A 112 -4.87 -33.95 -2.86
C ARG A 112 -4.50 -35.21 -2.08
N GLU A 113 -3.95 -35.09 -0.87
CA GLU A 113 -3.72 -36.26 0.00
C GLU A 113 -4.99 -36.75 0.72
N ILE A 114 -5.96 -35.87 0.98
CA ILE A 114 -7.20 -36.26 1.69
C ILE A 114 -8.20 -36.97 0.76
N ILE A 115 -8.22 -36.65 -0.54
CA ILE A 115 -9.09 -37.31 -1.52
C ILE A 115 -8.54 -38.68 -1.95
N ALA A 116 -7.21 -38.86 -1.96
CA ALA A 116 -6.58 -40.17 -2.21
C ALA A 116 -6.77 -41.17 -1.05
N ALA A 117 -6.93 -40.69 0.18
CA ALA A 117 -7.22 -41.53 1.36
C ALA A 117 -8.71 -41.89 1.51
N ALA A 118 -9.63 -41.13 0.90
CA ALA A 118 -11.07 -41.39 0.94
C ALA A 118 -11.56 -42.36 -0.16
N ALA A 119 -10.77 -42.57 -1.23
CA ALA A 119 -11.12 -43.45 -2.34
C ALA A 119 -10.83 -44.95 -2.10
N MET A 120 -10.22 -45.32 -0.96
CA MET A 120 -9.97 -46.73 -0.58
C MET A 120 -10.98 -47.35 0.40
N LYS A 121 -12.07 -46.65 0.74
CA LYS A 121 -13.16 -47.23 1.54
C LYS A 121 -14.53 -46.83 0.99
N ARG A 122 -15.03 -47.62 0.04
CA ARG A 122 -16.43 -48.10 -0.06
C ARG A 122 -16.61 -48.89 -1.36
N SER A 123 -16.25 -50.17 -1.28
CA SER A 123 -16.83 -51.24 -2.09
C SER A 123 -18.20 -51.62 -1.50
N ALA A 124 -19.13 -52.04 -2.38
CA ALA A 124 -20.50 -52.52 -2.12
C ALA A 124 -21.49 -51.40 -1.71
N THR A 125 -22.64 -51.18 -2.38
CA THR A 125 -23.65 -52.13 -2.86
C THR A 125 -24.50 -51.56 -4.01
N ASP A 126 -25.16 -52.49 -4.72
CA ASP A 126 -25.99 -52.45 -5.93
C ASP A 126 -27.32 -51.65 -5.91
N ASP A 127 -27.92 -51.62 -7.12
CA ASP A 127 -29.34 -51.46 -7.53
C ASP A 127 -29.95 -50.05 -7.51
N ASP A 128 -30.83 -49.60 -8.41
CA ASP A 128 -31.38 -49.98 -9.74
C ASP A 128 -32.30 -48.78 -10.14
N ASP A 129 -32.75 -48.71 -11.40
CA ASP A 129 -33.97 -48.03 -11.89
C ASP A 129 -33.90 -46.72 -12.73
N SER A 130 -33.75 -46.92 -14.05
CA SER A 130 -34.61 -46.53 -15.20
C SER A 130 -35.27 -45.13 -15.41
N THR A 131 -34.71 -44.37 -16.38
CA THR A 131 -35.38 -43.72 -17.57
C THR A 131 -36.28 -42.44 -17.40
N PRO A 132 -36.76 -41.75 -18.48
CA PRO A 132 -36.13 -40.53 -19.03
C PRO A 132 -37.07 -39.32 -19.35
N LEU A 133 -36.48 -38.14 -19.67
CA LEU A 133 -36.88 -36.98 -20.52
C LEU A 133 -38.38 -36.66 -20.80
N PRO A 134 -38.77 -35.36 -20.93
CA PRO A 134 -38.79 -34.80 -22.30
C PRO A 134 -38.44 -33.31 -22.45
N THR A 135 -37.91 -33.06 -23.64
CA THR A 135 -37.76 -31.82 -24.43
C THR A 135 -39.01 -30.96 -24.54
N LYS A 136 -38.84 -29.63 -24.60
CA LYS A 136 -39.74 -28.76 -25.38
C LYS A 136 -39.02 -27.54 -25.98
N ARG A 137 -38.88 -27.58 -27.31
CA ARG A 137 -38.61 -26.46 -28.22
C ARG A 137 -39.70 -25.38 -28.08
N VAL A 138 -39.30 -24.12 -28.13
CA VAL A 138 -40.06 -23.08 -28.84
C VAL A 138 -39.10 -22.31 -29.75
N LYS A 139 -39.54 -22.18 -30.99
CA LYS A 139 -38.91 -21.59 -32.16
C LYS A 139 -39.70 -20.29 -32.41
N ILE A 140 -39.06 -19.13 -32.42
CA ILE A 140 -39.67 -17.92 -33.00
C ILE A 140 -38.71 -17.35 -34.02
N GLU A 141 -39.33 -16.98 -35.13
CA GLU A 141 -38.76 -16.80 -36.44
C GLU A 141 -38.22 -15.40 -36.65
N LYS A 142 -37.24 -15.41 -37.54
CA LYS A 142 -36.56 -14.33 -38.23
C LYS A 142 -37.55 -13.47 -39.03
N ALA A 143 -37.36 -12.15 -39.02
CA ALA A 143 -37.80 -11.27 -40.11
C ALA A 143 -36.60 -10.44 -40.57
N ASP A 144 -36.31 -10.59 -41.86
CA ASP A 144 -35.22 -9.97 -42.61
C ASP A 144 -35.52 -8.50 -42.97
N SER A 145 -34.48 -7.86 -43.52
CA SER A 145 -34.47 -6.73 -44.49
C SER A 145 -34.39 -5.31 -43.90
N LEU A 146 -33.58 -4.36 -44.38
CA LEU A 146 -32.68 -4.26 -45.55
C LEU A 146 -31.81 -2.99 -45.37
N THR A 147 -30.53 -3.08 -45.76
CA THR A 147 -29.66 -2.10 -46.45
C THR A 147 -29.69 -0.60 -46.09
N ASN A 148 -28.51 -0.04 -45.80
CA ASN A 148 -27.76 0.77 -46.80
C ASN A 148 -26.30 0.95 -46.39
N GLU A 149 -25.44 0.68 -47.36
CA GLU A 149 -24.03 1.07 -47.42
C GLU A 149 -23.95 2.60 -47.52
N ASP A 150 -23.05 3.22 -46.76
CA ASP A 150 -22.40 4.42 -47.26
C ASP A 150 -20.94 4.47 -46.79
N ASP A 151 -20.08 4.68 -47.78
CA ASP A 151 -18.63 4.74 -47.74
C ASP A 151 -18.19 6.08 -47.16
N SER A 152 -17.43 6.06 -46.08
CA SER A 152 -16.53 7.18 -45.77
C SER A 152 -15.23 6.64 -45.20
N LYS A 153 -14.22 6.61 -46.07
CA LYS A 153 -12.80 6.59 -45.73
C LYS A 153 -12.52 7.76 -44.82
N ASP A 154 -12.04 7.50 -43.62
CA ASP A 154 -11.33 8.49 -42.83
C ASP A 154 -10.12 7.83 -42.16
N ASP A 155 -9.08 8.64 -42.06
CA ASP A 155 -7.68 8.25 -42.04
C ASP A 155 -7.29 7.38 -40.84
N GLY A 156 -6.42 6.42 -41.11
CA GLY A 156 -5.80 5.58 -40.10
C GLY A 156 -5.06 6.43 -39.07
N VAL A 157 -5.69 6.61 -37.92
CA VAL A 157 -5.00 6.92 -36.67
C VAL A 157 -4.13 5.72 -36.38
N THR A 158 -2.86 5.84 -36.72
CA THR A 158 -1.79 5.03 -36.16
C THR A 158 -1.90 5.14 -34.65
N GLY A 159 -2.30 4.04 -34.01
CA GLY A 159 -2.28 3.90 -32.57
C GLY A 159 -0.86 4.17 -32.07
N GLU A 160 -0.64 5.38 -31.57
CA GLU A 160 0.43 5.65 -30.64
C GLU A 160 0.12 4.81 -29.41
N SER A 161 0.99 3.83 -29.17
CA SER A 161 0.89 2.91 -28.07
C SER A 161 0.98 3.65 -26.74
N ASP A 162 -0.03 3.47 -25.89
CA ASP A 162 -0.28 3.99 -24.54
C ASP A 162 0.84 3.77 -23.49
N TYR A 163 2.02 3.29 -23.87
CA TYR A 163 3.09 2.88 -22.95
C TYR A 163 3.79 4.02 -22.21
N ASN A 164 3.40 5.29 -22.42
CA ASN A 164 4.01 6.43 -21.73
C ASN A 164 3.19 6.95 -20.53
N ASN A 165 1.93 6.52 -20.37
CA ASN A 165 1.07 7.09 -19.33
C ASN A 165 1.44 6.61 -17.91
N ASP A 166 1.95 5.38 -17.78
CA ASP A 166 2.26 4.80 -16.47
C ASP A 166 3.48 5.44 -15.79
N ASP A 167 4.50 5.84 -16.56
CA ASP A 167 5.67 6.55 -15.99
C ASP A 167 5.28 7.96 -15.52
N ASP A 168 4.42 8.66 -16.27
CA ASP A 168 3.90 9.97 -15.90
C ASP A 168 2.99 9.88 -14.65
N ASP A 169 2.13 8.86 -14.56
CA ASP A 169 1.29 8.57 -13.38
C ASP A 169 2.15 8.25 -12.15
N MET A 170 3.25 7.51 -12.33
CA MET A 170 4.19 7.17 -11.26
C MET A 170 4.96 8.39 -10.74
N ASP A 171 5.42 9.26 -11.64
CA ASP A 171 6.11 10.50 -11.26
C ASP A 171 5.14 11.48 -10.57
N LEU A 172 3.90 11.58 -11.06
CA LEU A 172 2.84 12.34 -10.41
C LEU A 172 2.49 11.75 -9.03
N ALA A 173 2.42 10.43 -8.90
CA ALA A 173 2.15 9.76 -7.64
C ALA A 173 3.19 10.15 -6.57
N LEU A 174 4.48 10.12 -6.93
CA LEU A 174 5.54 10.56 -6.03
C LEU A 174 5.42 12.04 -5.66
N ASP A 175 5.20 12.92 -6.64
CA ASP A 175 5.07 14.36 -6.41
C ASP A 175 3.93 14.67 -5.43
N MET A 176 2.79 14.00 -5.56
CA MET A 176 1.65 14.14 -4.65
C MET A 176 1.97 13.64 -3.24
N MET A 177 2.64 12.48 -3.10
CA MET A 177 3.02 11.94 -1.79
C MET A 177 4.08 12.80 -1.08
N VAL A 178 5.09 13.28 -1.82
CA VAL A 178 6.14 14.17 -1.30
C VAL A 178 5.57 15.54 -0.90
N THR A 179 4.66 16.09 -1.71
CA THR A 179 3.98 17.35 -1.35
C THR A 179 3.16 17.19 -0.08
N SER A 180 2.42 16.08 0.06
CA SER A 180 1.71 15.77 1.31
C SER A 180 2.67 15.68 2.50
N TRP A 181 3.80 14.97 2.34
CA TRP A 181 4.81 14.85 3.39
C TRP A 181 5.33 16.23 3.83
N SER A 182 5.69 17.11 2.88
CA SER A 182 6.15 18.46 3.15
C SER A 182 5.13 19.29 3.93
N ILE A 183 3.86 19.23 3.54
CA ILE A 183 2.78 19.93 4.25
C ILE A 183 2.66 19.38 5.68
N LEU A 184 2.59 18.06 5.86
CA LEU A 184 2.47 17.45 7.18
C LEU A 184 3.65 17.83 8.09
N LEU A 185 4.88 17.76 7.57
CA LEU A 185 6.10 18.14 8.31
C LEU A 185 6.09 19.61 8.73
N SER A 186 5.55 20.52 7.90
CA SER A 186 5.39 21.92 8.30
C SER A 186 4.41 22.10 9.47
N HIS A 187 3.37 21.27 9.56
CA HIS A 187 2.42 21.30 10.69
C HIS A 187 2.99 20.70 11.97
N THR A 188 4.05 19.88 11.90
CA THR A 188 4.73 19.34 13.09
C THR A 188 5.87 20.22 13.59
N THR A 189 6.49 21.00 12.70
CA THR A 189 7.67 21.85 13.02
C THR A 189 7.33 23.31 13.31
N ASN A 190 6.15 23.80 12.90
CA ASN A 190 5.74 25.19 13.14
C ASN A 190 5.44 25.47 14.62
N GLU A 191 6.43 25.96 15.36
CA GLU A 191 6.23 26.59 16.67
C GLU A 191 5.42 27.88 16.51
N THR A 192 4.12 27.87 16.84
CA THR A 192 3.32 29.10 16.81
C THR A 192 3.83 30.11 17.86
N PRO A 193 4.12 31.38 17.49
CA PRO A 193 4.55 32.39 18.45
C PRO A 193 3.44 32.71 19.46
N LYS A 194 3.82 32.72 20.74
CA LYS A 194 2.91 32.93 21.88
C LYS A 194 2.33 34.35 21.87
N SER A 195 1.04 34.49 21.60
CA SER A 195 0.23 35.72 21.63
C SER A 195 -1.01 35.48 22.50
N ASN A 196 -1.22 36.33 23.50
CA ASN A 196 -2.10 36.15 24.68
C ASN A 196 -3.61 35.84 24.46
N ASN A 197 -4.11 35.65 23.23
CA ASN A 197 -5.53 35.30 22.95
C ASN A 197 -5.74 33.79 22.64
N GLN A 198 -4.89 32.93 23.19
CA GLN A 198 -4.48 31.68 22.52
C GLN A 198 -5.13 30.37 22.99
N ARG A 199 -5.89 30.34 24.10
CA ARG A 199 -6.18 29.05 24.75
C ARG A 199 -7.03 28.05 23.94
N ILE A 200 -7.95 28.51 23.08
CA ILE A 200 -8.79 27.64 22.23
C ILE A 200 -8.08 27.31 20.90
N GLN A 201 -7.27 28.25 20.40
CA GLN A 201 -6.50 28.08 19.17
C GLN A 201 -5.34 27.10 19.38
N ASP A 202 -4.75 27.10 20.59
CA ASP A 202 -3.70 26.17 21.01
C ASP A 202 -4.18 24.71 21.04
N ASP A 203 -5.42 24.46 21.49
CA ASP A 203 -5.99 23.10 21.55
C ASP A 203 -6.23 22.51 20.16
N THR A 204 -6.69 23.33 19.22
CA THR A 204 -6.90 22.90 17.82
C THR A 204 -5.57 22.71 17.11
N SER A 205 -4.61 23.62 17.32
CA SER A 205 -3.25 23.53 16.77
C SER A 205 -2.54 22.26 17.23
N ARG A 206 -2.60 21.95 18.53
CA ARG A 206 -2.01 20.73 19.09
C ARG A 206 -2.66 19.45 18.56
N LYS A 207 -3.98 19.43 18.40
CA LYS A 207 -4.69 18.30 17.76
C LYS A 207 -4.34 18.15 16.29
N ASN A 208 -4.03 19.25 15.60
CA ASN A 208 -3.58 19.24 14.21
C ASN A 208 -2.16 18.69 14.11
N GLN A 209 -1.27 19.15 14.98
CA GLN A 209 0.10 18.66 15.09
C GLN A 209 0.12 17.15 15.39
N GLN A 210 -0.56 16.70 16.43
CA GLN A 210 -0.61 15.29 16.81
C GLN A 210 -1.16 14.43 15.66
N TRP A 211 -2.25 14.87 15.03
CA TRP A 211 -2.81 14.17 13.88
C TRP A 211 -1.83 14.09 12.69
N ALA A 212 -1.07 15.16 12.42
CA ALA A 212 -0.06 15.15 11.38
C ALA A 212 1.09 14.19 11.70
N GLU A 213 1.57 14.18 12.94
CA GLU A 213 2.57 13.22 13.44
C GLU A 213 2.11 11.77 13.27
N GLU A 214 0.83 11.47 13.51
CA GLU A 214 0.25 10.15 13.30
C GLU A 214 0.18 9.75 11.81
N GLN A 215 0.07 10.70 10.88
CA GLN A 215 0.02 10.41 9.44
C GLN A 215 1.41 10.28 8.80
N LEU A 216 2.43 10.98 9.30
CA LEU A 216 3.80 10.95 8.75
C LEU A 216 4.36 9.55 8.47
N PRO A 217 4.33 8.58 9.41
CA PRO A 217 4.87 7.24 9.14
C PRO A 217 4.08 6.47 8.07
N ARG A 218 2.80 6.81 7.83
CA ARG A 218 2.03 6.21 6.74
C ARG A 218 2.49 6.74 5.39
N VAL A 219 2.70 8.06 5.28
CA VAL A 219 3.17 8.71 4.05
C VAL A 219 4.58 8.26 3.70
N LEU A 220 5.51 8.33 4.67
CA LEU A 220 6.91 7.92 4.50
C LEU A 220 7.04 6.47 4.05
N ARG A 221 6.30 5.56 4.68
CA ARG A 221 6.25 4.16 4.24
C ARG A 221 5.84 4.07 2.77
N CYS A 222 4.77 4.74 2.36
CA CYS A 222 4.26 4.62 0.98
C CYS A 222 5.23 5.19 -0.05
N ILE A 223 5.97 6.25 0.29
CA ILE A 223 7.06 6.76 -0.54
C ILE A 223 8.19 5.72 -0.62
N GLY A 224 8.52 5.07 0.49
CA GLY A 224 9.45 3.94 0.50
C GLY A 224 9.00 2.79 -0.41
N ASP A 225 7.71 2.42 -0.37
CA ASP A 225 7.12 1.38 -1.22
C ASP A 225 7.20 1.77 -2.71
N TRP A 226 7.06 3.06 -3.03
CA TRP A 226 7.26 3.58 -4.39
C TRP A 226 8.72 3.42 -4.86
N TYR A 227 9.69 3.79 -4.03
CA TYR A 227 11.12 3.62 -4.34
C TYR A 227 11.48 2.15 -4.49
N PHE A 228 10.96 1.31 -3.60
CA PHE A 228 11.15 -0.14 -3.66
C PHE A 228 10.63 -0.72 -4.96
N PHE A 229 9.46 -0.28 -5.43
CA PHE A 229 8.88 -0.73 -6.70
C PHE A 229 9.72 -0.34 -7.92
N ARG A 230 10.50 0.75 -7.85
CA ARG A 230 11.43 1.17 -8.91
C ARG A 230 12.84 0.56 -8.79
N ASP A 231 13.02 -0.44 -7.91
CA ASP A 231 14.32 -1.03 -7.56
C ASP A 231 15.32 -0.01 -6.97
N GLU A 232 14.84 1.14 -6.47
CA GLU A 232 15.62 2.20 -5.83
C GLU A 232 15.75 1.91 -4.31
N PHE A 233 16.33 0.76 -3.97
CA PHE A 233 16.30 0.22 -2.61
C PHE A 233 16.97 1.11 -1.56
N ALA A 234 18.00 1.87 -1.92
CA ALA A 234 18.70 2.75 -0.98
C ALA A 234 17.82 3.94 -0.54
N ASP A 235 17.08 4.53 -1.47
CA ASP A 235 16.11 5.61 -1.17
C ASP A 235 14.89 5.05 -0.42
N ALA A 236 14.47 3.81 -0.72
CA ALA A 236 13.45 3.11 0.06
C ALA A 236 13.88 2.92 1.53
N VAL A 237 15.13 2.45 1.77
CA VAL A 237 15.68 2.31 3.13
C VAL A 237 15.66 3.64 3.88
N ASP A 238 16.02 4.76 3.23
CA ASP A 238 15.98 6.08 3.87
C ASP A 238 14.55 6.43 4.34
N MET A 239 13.56 6.26 3.47
CA MET A 239 12.16 6.54 3.79
C MET A 239 11.63 5.64 4.91
N TYR A 240 11.98 4.35 4.89
CA TYR A 240 11.61 3.42 5.96
C TYR A 240 12.29 3.76 7.29
N LEU A 241 13.57 4.16 7.29
CA LEU A 241 14.27 4.61 8.50
C LEU A 241 13.63 5.87 9.10
N ARG A 242 13.25 6.85 8.26
CA ARG A 242 12.50 8.03 8.71
C ARG A 242 11.14 7.63 9.29
N SER A 243 10.41 6.71 8.64
CA SER A 243 9.13 6.21 9.16
C SER A 243 9.30 5.47 10.48
N MET A 244 10.38 4.70 10.63
CA MET A 244 10.65 3.87 11.82
C MET A 244 10.79 4.74 13.06
N GLN A 245 11.48 5.88 12.99
CA GLN A 245 11.66 6.80 14.12
C GLN A 245 10.32 7.22 14.74
N TYR A 246 9.35 7.63 13.91
CA TYR A 246 8.01 7.99 14.40
C TYR A 246 7.28 6.82 15.06
N ARG A 247 7.48 5.59 14.56
CA ARG A 247 6.85 4.38 15.12
C ARG A 247 7.50 3.94 16.42
N GLU A 248 8.82 4.03 16.54
CA GLU A 248 9.56 3.77 17.78
C GLU A 248 9.12 4.74 18.87
N GLU A 249 9.04 6.04 18.56
CA GLU A 249 8.54 7.03 19.51
C GLU A 249 7.09 6.78 19.94
N ALA A 250 6.22 6.39 19.00
CA ALA A 250 4.84 6.04 19.31
C ALA A 250 4.77 4.82 20.25
N TRP A 251 5.58 3.81 19.98
CA TRP A 251 5.67 2.60 20.79
C TRP A 251 6.22 2.87 22.19
N ASP A 252 7.27 3.69 22.29
CA ASP A 252 7.85 4.09 23.56
C ASP A 252 6.86 4.90 24.41
N ARG A 253 6.09 5.80 23.80
CA ARG A 253 5.03 6.55 24.49
C ARG A 253 3.98 5.60 25.08
N LEU A 254 3.58 4.57 24.34
CA LEU A 254 2.65 3.54 24.83
C LEU A 254 3.27 2.76 26.00
N ASN A 255 4.48 2.22 25.86
CA ASN A 255 5.14 1.44 26.91
C ASN A 255 5.40 2.24 28.20
N GLN A 256 5.75 3.52 28.08
CA GLN A 256 5.91 4.42 29.23
C GLN A 256 4.57 4.72 29.92
N GLY A 257 3.47 4.81 29.16
CA GLY A 257 2.12 4.95 29.68
C GLY A 257 1.70 3.74 30.53
N HIS A 258 2.01 2.54 30.07
CA HIS A 258 1.79 1.29 30.80
C HIS A 258 2.60 1.24 32.11
N SER A 259 3.89 1.60 32.05
CA SER A 259 4.76 1.65 33.25
C SER A 259 4.31 2.67 34.30
N ARG A 260 3.70 3.79 33.89
CA ARG A 260 3.17 4.83 34.79
C ARG A 260 1.86 4.45 35.47
N ASN A 261 1.04 3.62 34.83
CA ASN A 261 -0.29 3.27 35.32
C ASN A 261 -0.31 2.12 36.34
N GLY A 262 0.84 1.52 36.65
CA GLY A 262 1.20 0.98 37.98
C GLY A 262 0.15 0.12 38.69
N THR A 263 -0.72 -0.59 37.96
CA THR A 263 -1.65 -1.56 38.54
C THR A 263 -1.02 -2.92 38.33
N GLY A 264 -0.34 -3.41 39.35
CA GLY A 264 0.30 -4.73 39.39
C GLY A 264 -0.71 -5.89 39.41
N GLU A 265 -1.76 -5.81 38.60
CA GLU A 265 -2.65 -6.92 38.28
C GLU A 265 -2.46 -7.23 36.81
N ASP A 266 -2.23 -8.51 36.50
CA ASP A 266 -1.88 -9.09 35.20
C ASP A 266 -2.97 -8.99 34.11
N ASN A 267 -3.83 -7.96 34.20
CA ASN A 267 -4.82 -7.57 33.22
C ASN A 267 -4.43 -6.21 32.61
N GLU A 268 -3.24 -6.13 32.00
CA GLU A 268 -3.04 -5.15 30.94
C GLU A 268 -4.14 -5.39 29.90
N SER A 269 -5.13 -4.51 29.84
CA SER A 269 -6.14 -4.55 28.79
C SER A 269 -5.45 -4.22 27.47
N LEU A 270 -4.87 -5.21 26.82
CA LEU A 270 -4.28 -5.07 25.49
C LEU A 270 -5.32 -4.46 24.56
N THR A 271 -5.04 -3.26 24.07
CA THR A 271 -5.91 -2.61 23.11
C THR A 271 -5.53 -3.02 21.70
N LEU A 272 -6.48 -2.87 20.77
CA LEU A 272 -6.21 -3.05 19.34
C LEU A 272 -5.15 -2.05 18.84
N GLU A 273 -5.14 -0.84 19.41
CA GLU A 273 -4.14 0.19 19.09
C GLU A 273 -2.73 -0.23 19.49
N ASP A 274 -2.55 -0.90 20.64
CA ASP A 274 -1.25 -1.44 21.05
C ASP A 274 -0.76 -2.52 20.08
N LEU A 275 -1.66 -3.41 19.66
CA LEU A 275 -1.34 -4.47 18.69
C LEU A 275 -0.92 -3.85 17.34
N GLN A 276 -1.68 -2.87 16.85
CA GLN A 276 -1.40 -2.15 15.61
C GLN A 276 -0.09 -1.38 15.64
N CYS A 277 0.16 -0.65 16.73
CA CYS A 277 1.39 0.11 16.90
C CYS A 277 2.61 -0.81 16.87
N GLN A 278 2.55 -1.95 17.58
CA GLN A 278 3.62 -2.94 17.55
C GLN A 278 3.81 -3.57 16.18
N ARG A 279 2.73 -4.06 15.56
CA ARG A 279 2.78 -4.68 14.23
C ARG A 279 3.43 -3.75 13.22
N LEU A 280 3.00 -2.49 13.17
CA LEU A 280 3.52 -1.50 12.25
C LEU A 280 5.00 -1.19 12.45
N LEU A 281 5.50 -1.21 13.69
CA LEU A 281 6.92 -1.06 13.97
C LEU A 281 7.72 -2.26 13.47
N VAL A 282 7.23 -3.47 13.75
CA VAL A 282 7.85 -4.73 13.29
C VAL A 282 7.87 -4.81 11.76
N GLU A 283 6.82 -4.33 11.11
CA GLU A 283 6.75 -4.21 9.65
C GLU A 283 7.88 -3.33 9.09
N MET A 284 8.19 -2.18 9.73
CA MET A 284 9.29 -1.33 9.26
C MET A 284 10.64 -2.03 9.39
N TYR A 285 10.89 -2.76 10.49
CA TYR A 285 12.13 -3.52 10.63
C TYR A 285 12.28 -4.58 9.54
N ALA A 286 11.20 -5.26 9.17
CA ALA A 286 11.20 -6.24 8.08
C ALA A 286 11.50 -5.58 6.73
N LEU A 287 10.82 -4.47 6.39
CA LEU A 287 11.01 -3.74 5.12
C LEU A 287 12.44 -3.17 4.99
N ILE A 288 13.01 -2.63 6.08
CA ILE A 288 14.39 -2.14 6.08
C ILE A 288 15.36 -3.30 5.82
N ALA A 289 15.18 -4.42 6.50
CA ALA A 289 16.02 -5.60 6.31
C ALA A 289 15.93 -6.12 4.86
N GLU A 290 14.71 -6.22 4.32
CA GLU A 290 14.47 -6.64 2.93
C GLU A 290 15.18 -5.75 1.92
N ALA A 291 14.93 -4.43 1.98
CA ALA A 291 15.50 -3.48 1.05
C ALA A 291 17.04 -3.46 1.11
N LEU A 292 17.63 -3.57 2.31
CA LEU A 292 19.09 -3.67 2.47
C LEU A 292 19.67 -4.92 1.80
N LEU A 293 18.95 -6.05 1.79
CA LEU A 293 19.41 -7.29 1.17
C LEU A 293 19.34 -7.24 -0.36
N LEU A 294 18.42 -6.44 -0.90
CA LEU A 294 18.23 -6.20 -2.33
C LEU A 294 19.22 -5.16 -2.91
N CYS A 295 19.78 -4.27 -2.07
CA CYS A 295 20.87 -3.39 -2.50
C CYS A 295 22.07 -4.17 -3.07
N PRO A 296 22.85 -3.64 -4.04
CA PRO A 296 24.01 -4.35 -4.59
C PRO A 296 25.05 -4.76 -3.52
N LYS A 297 25.61 -5.98 -3.63
CA LYS A 297 26.48 -6.57 -2.59
C LYS A 297 27.81 -5.81 -2.38
N ASP A 298 28.37 -5.24 -3.45
CA ASP A 298 29.70 -4.64 -3.46
C ASP A 298 29.69 -3.09 -3.43
N GLU A 299 28.51 -2.49 -3.27
CA GLU A 299 28.34 -1.03 -3.29
C GLU A 299 27.85 -0.52 -1.93
N ASP A 300 28.28 0.69 -1.58
CA ASP A 300 27.73 1.38 -0.41
C ASP A 300 26.24 1.66 -0.68
N VAL A 301 25.41 1.52 0.34
CA VAL A 301 23.99 1.91 0.28
C VAL A 301 23.95 3.43 0.39
N VAL A 302 23.71 4.10 -0.73
CA VAL A 302 23.72 5.56 -0.84
C VAL A 302 22.34 6.07 -1.22
N CYS A 303 21.76 6.88 -0.34
CA CYS A 303 20.52 7.61 -0.63
C CYS A 303 20.85 8.86 -1.44
N HIS A 304 20.08 9.11 -2.49
CA HIS A 304 20.23 10.27 -3.37
C HIS A 304 19.20 11.36 -3.10
N HIS A 305 18.27 11.13 -2.17
CA HIS A 305 17.42 12.17 -1.61
C HIS A 305 18.22 13.06 -0.65
N SER A 306 18.53 14.28 -1.07
CA SER A 306 19.32 15.22 -0.27
C SER A 306 18.42 16.08 0.62
N ASP A 307 18.64 16.02 1.93
CA ASP A 307 18.19 17.04 2.90
C ASP A 307 18.85 18.43 2.66
N GLU A 308 19.72 18.56 1.64
CA GLU A 308 20.45 19.80 1.33
C GLU A 308 19.58 20.93 0.77
N ASP A 309 18.29 20.69 0.47
CA ASP A 309 17.34 21.72 0.05
C ASP A 309 16.63 22.41 1.24
N GLU A 310 16.89 22.00 2.50
CA GLU A 310 16.24 22.56 3.70
C GLU A 310 16.75 23.95 4.15
N ASN A 311 17.79 24.51 3.52
CA ASN A 311 18.38 25.80 3.92
C ASN A 311 17.98 27.00 3.03
N ASP A 312 17.05 26.78 2.10
CA ASP A 312 16.42 27.81 1.28
C ASP A 312 15.00 28.03 1.82
N GLY A 313 14.75 29.17 2.47
CA GLY A 313 13.47 29.50 3.08
C GLY A 313 12.34 29.76 2.07
N SER A 314 11.91 28.74 1.33
CA SER A 314 10.71 28.75 0.49
C SER A 314 10.13 27.32 0.35
N PRO A 315 8.87 27.06 0.77
CA PRO A 315 8.20 25.78 0.57
C PRO A 315 7.71 25.70 -0.87
N ALA A 316 8.66 25.49 -1.77
CA ALA A 316 8.42 25.18 -3.16
C ALA A 316 9.64 24.41 -3.66
N LEU A 317 9.72 23.14 -3.27
CA LEU A 317 10.51 22.16 -4.01
C LEU A 317 9.96 22.17 -5.43
N LYS A 318 10.60 22.96 -6.30
CA LYS A 318 10.31 22.98 -7.72
C LYS A 318 10.72 21.62 -8.26
N ALA A 319 9.74 20.76 -8.48
CA ALA A 319 9.79 19.73 -9.49
C ALA A 319 10.40 20.35 -10.75
N LYS A 320 11.68 20.07 -10.97
CA LYS A 320 12.43 20.61 -12.09
C LYS A 320 12.02 19.74 -13.27
N GLY A 321 11.04 20.25 -14.02
CA GLY A 321 10.59 19.64 -15.27
C GLY A 321 11.76 19.15 -16.10
N MET A 322 11.65 17.90 -16.53
CA MET A 322 12.51 17.25 -17.49
C MET A 322 12.52 18.06 -18.79
N ASN A 323 13.53 18.90 -18.95
CA ASN A 323 14.04 19.23 -20.27
C ASN A 323 15.32 18.43 -20.44
N ARG A 324 15.20 17.31 -21.17
CA ARG A 324 16.29 16.41 -21.51
C ARG A 324 17.15 17.05 -22.60
N GLU A 325 17.89 18.10 -22.24
CA GLU A 325 18.98 18.62 -23.05
C GLU A 325 20.31 18.36 -22.33
N ASN A 326 21.17 17.60 -23.01
CA ASN A 326 22.55 17.27 -22.66
C ASN A 326 23.27 18.39 -21.91
N THR A 327 23.26 18.32 -20.59
CA THR A 327 24.17 19.08 -19.73
C THR A 327 24.79 18.14 -18.71
N THR A 328 26.02 17.72 -19.02
CA THR A 328 27.06 17.18 -18.13
C THR A 328 26.61 16.84 -16.71
N ALA A 329 26.53 15.53 -16.42
CA ALA A 329 26.27 14.94 -15.12
C ALA A 329 27.13 15.58 -14.01
N LYS A 330 26.54 16.49 -13.25
CA LYS A 330 26.98 16.73 -11.87
C LYS A 330 26.45 15.55 -11.06
N THR A 331 27.34 14.66 -10.66
CA THR A 331 27.05 13.61 -9.69
C THR A 331 26.46 14.24 -8.43
N LYS A 332 25.15 14.05 -8.20
CA LYS A 332 24.53 14.39 -6.92
C LYS A 332 25.26 13.58 -5.84
N LYS A 333 25.84 14.27 -4.86
CA LYS A 333 26.59 13.64 -3.78
C LYS A 333 25.57 13.04 -2.81
N GLY A 334 25.28 11.75 -2.93
CA GLY A 334 24.35 11.06 -2.04
C GLY A 334 24.92 10.85 -0.63
N THR A 335 24.03 10.57 0.32
CA THR A 335 24.34 10.27 1.71
C THR A 335 24.54 8.76 1.87
N VAL A 336 25.70 8.34 2.36
CA VAL A 336 25.97 6.93 2.64
C VAL A 336 25.20 6.51 3.89
N LEU A 337 24.22 5.63 3.74
CA LEU A 337 23.45 5.06 4.84
C LEU A 337 24.21 3.90 5.50
N VAL A 338 24.69 2.96 4.68
CA VAL A 338 25.38 1.75 5.14
C VAL A 338 26.54 1.44 4.21
N LYS A 339 27.68 1.03 4.78
CA LYS A 339 28.84 0.57 3.99
C LYS A 339 28.58 -0.80 3.41
N ALA A 340 29.07 -1.07 2.20
CA ALA A 340 28.88 -2.36 1.51
C ALA A 340 29.18 -3.57 2.41
N LYS A 341 30.32 -3.51 3.11
CA LYS A 341 30.80 -4.55 4.05
C LYS A 341 29.90 -4.80 5.26
N ASP A 342 29.13 -3.80 5.68
CA ASP A 342 28.30 -3.86 6.89
C ASP A 342 26.82 -4.12 6.54
N ARG A 343 26.45 -4.05 5.24
CA ARG A 343 25.08 -4.19 4.72
C ARG A 343 24.35 -5.40 5.29
N VAL A 344 24.94 -6.59 5.18
CA VAL A 344 24.33 -7.84 5.67
C VAL A 344 24.20 -7.85 7.20
N GLN A 345 25.18 -7.30 7.92
CA GLN A 345 25.12 -7.20 9.38
C GLN A 345 24.00 -6.26 9.84
N TYR A 346 23.82 -5.13 9.15
CA TYR A 346 22.71 -4.20 9.41
C TYR A 346 21.36 -4.87 9.11
N ALA A 347 21.22 -5.52 7.95
CA ALA A 347 20.00 -6.25 7.60
C ALA A 347 19.66 -7.34 8.63
N GLN A 348 20.66 -8.12 9.07
CA GLN A 348 20.50 -9.12 10.11
C GLN A 348 20.00 -8.51 11.43
N SER A 349 20.54 -7.36 11.85
CA SER A 349 20.11 -6.68 13.06
C SER A 349 18.63 -6.26 12.99
N TYR A 350 18.19 -5.72 11.85
CA TYR A 350 16.79 -5.35 11.65
C TYR A 350 15.88 -6.58 11.58
N TYR A 351 16.31 -7.65 10.91
CA TYR A 351 15.60 -8.91 10.91
C TYR A 351 15.45 -9.51 12.31
N ASP A 352 16.48 -9.48 13.15
CA ASP A 352 16.41 -9.99 14.52
C ASP A 352 15.40 -9.21 15.36
N MET A 353 15.36 -7.88 15.21
CA MET A 353 14.33 -7.03 15.85
C MET A 353 12.93 -7.36 15.33
N ALA A 354 12.78 -7.54 14.00
CA ALA A 354 11.51 -7.93 13.40
C ALA A 354 11.03 -9.30 13.90
N ARG A 355 11.94 -10.27 13.99
CA ARG A 355 11.65 -11.64 14.44
C ARG A 355 11.20 -11.67 15.90
N VAL A 356 11.92 -11.00 16.80
CA VAL A 356 11.55 -10.92 18.21
C VAL A 356 10.24 -10.15 18.37
N GLY A 357 10.09 -9.02 17.69
CA GLY A 357 8.85 -8.24 17.74
C GLY A 357 7.65 -9.00 17.19
N LEU A 358 7.82 -9.83 16.16
CA LEU A 358 6.76 -10.68 15.62
C LEU A 358 6.30 -11.74 16.64
N GLU A 359 7.21 -12.35 17.39
CA GLU A 359 6.85 -13.29 18.46
C GLU A 359 5.95 -12.61 19.51
N GLU A 360 6.27 -11.37 19.87
CA GLU A 360 5.46 -10.58 20.79
C GLU A 360 4.08 -10.23 20.19
N VAL A 361 4.04 -9.75 18.94
CA VAL A 361 2.77 -9.45 18.23
C VAL A 361 1.87 -10.68 18.19
N LEU A 362 2.41 -11.86 17.86
CA LEU A 362 1.66 -13.12 17.83
C LEU A 362 1.14 -13.52 19.20
N CYS A 363 1.95 -13.33 20.26
CA CYS A 363 1.52 -13.57 21.64
C CYS A 363 0.35 -12.65 22.04
N ARG A 364 0.46 -11.34 21.71
CA ARG A 364 -0.59 -10.35 21.96
C ARG A 364 -1.87 -10.69 21.22
N TYR A 365 -1.77 -10.96 19.92
CA TYR A 365 -2.89 -11.39 19.09
C TYR A 365 -3.55 -12.67 19.64
N GLY A 366 -2.76 -13.67 20.05
CA GLY A 366 -3.27 -14.89 20.66
C GLY A 366 -4.08 -14.66 21.94
N LYS A 367 -3.62 -13.75 22.81
CA LYS A 367 -4.35 -13.35 24.03
C LYS A 367 -5.67 -12.64 23.70
N MET A 368 -5.65 -11.74 22.72
CA MET A 368 -6.83 -11.01 22.25
C MET A 368 -7.87 -11.96 21.62
N ALA A 369 -7.42 -12.89 20.78
CA ALA A 369 -8.26 -13.92 20.17
C ALA A 369 -8.87 -14.86 21.23
N ALA A 370 -8.09 -15.29 22.23
CA ALA A 370 -8.58 -16.09 23.35
C ALA A 370 -9.65 -15.36 24.18
N SER A 371 -9.51 -14.03 24.29
CA SER A 371 -10.47 -13.14 24.96
C SER A 371 -11.67 -12.76 24.06
N LYS A 372 -11.74 -13.29 22.83
CA LYS A 372 -12.76 -12.98 21.82
C LYS A 372 -12.87 -11.49 21.47
N VAL A 373 -11.75 -10.77 21.56
CA VAL A 373 -11.67 -9.40 21.05
C VAL A 373 -11.74 -9.45 19.53
N ASP A 374 -12.61 -8.65 18.94
CA ASP A 374 -12.66 -8.47 17.49
C ASP A 374 -11.49 -7.59 17.06
N VAL A 375 -10.60 -8.15 16.23
CA VAL A 375 -9.43 -7.45 15.69
C VAL A 375 -9.63 -7.04 14.23
N GLY A 376 -10.81 -7.26 13.66
CA GLY A 376 -11.12 -6.89 12.27
C GLY A 376 -10.11 -7.47 11.27
N ASN A 377 -9.55 -6.59 10.44
CA ASN A 377 -8.58 -6.94 9.38
C ASN A 377 -7.14 -7.10 9.89
N GLU A 378 -6.89 -6.87 11.18
CA GLU A 378 -5.54 -6.94 11.75
C GLU A 378 -4.97 -8.37 11.65
N LYS A 379 -5.83 -9.38 11.64
CA LYS A 379 -5.43 -10.79 11.48
C LYS A 379 -4.80 -11.04 10.10
N GLU A 380 -5.33 -10.42 9.03
CA GLU A 380 -4.73 -10.49 7.70
C GLU A 380 -3.39 -9.75 7.66
N ASP A 381 -3.33 -8.55 8.26
CA ASP A 381 -2.09 -7.75 8.32
C ASP A 381 -0.97 -8.45 9.09
N ILE A 382 -1.29 -9.16 10.19
CA ILE A 382 -0.34 -10.02 10.90
C ILE A 382 0.10 -11.19 10.02
N GLY A 383 -0.82 -11.79 9.26
CA GLY A 383 -0.49 -12.84 8.30
C GLY A 383 0.52 -12.38 7.24
N TYR A 384 0.31 -11.20 6.66
CA TYR A 384 1.26 -10.60 5.72
C TYR A 384 2.62 -10.33 6.39
N LEU A 385 2.62 -9.79 7.62
CA LEU A 385 3.85 -9.55 8.36
C LEU A 385 4.65 -10.84 8.61
N VAL A 386 3.99 -11.95 8.95
CA VAL A 386 4.65 -13.26 9.08
C VAL A 386 5.34 -13.65 7.77
N MET A 387 4.66 -13.49 6.64
CA MET A 387 5.23 -13.81 5.33
C MET A 387 6.43 -12.93 5.00
N SER A 388 6.36 -11.62 5.26
CA SER A 388 7.49 -10.70 5.06
C SER A 388 8.69 -11.09 5.90
N VAL A 389 8.52 -11.33 7.21
CA VAL A 389 9.63 -11.71 8.09
C VAL A 389 10.25 -13.04 7.67
N VAL A 390 9.44 -14.04 7.31
CA VAL A 390 9.95 -15.32 6.80
C VAL A 390 10.71 -15.14 5.49
N GLY A 391 10.21 -14.31 4.58
CA GLY A 391 10.88 -13.97 3.32
C GLY A 391 12.26 -13.36 3.54
N VAL A 392 12.37 -12.37 4.43
CA VAL A 392 13.65 -11.76 4.82
C VAL A 392 14.60 -12.81 5.43
N GLY A 393 14.10 -13.69 6.29
CA GLY A 393 14.90 -14.76 6.89
C GLY A 393 15.48 -15.72 5.84
N ASN A 394 14.71 -16.06 4.82
CA ASN A 394 15.18 -16.86 3.69
C ASN A 394 16.26 -16.11 2.89
N SER A 395 16.00 -14.85 2.54
CA SER A 395 16.95 -14.00 1.81
C SER A 395 18.28 -13.81 2.55
N LEU A 396 18.25 -13.74 3.89
CA LEU A 396 19.46 -13.71 4.73
C LEU A 396 20.25 -15.02 4.68
N SER A 397 19.55 -16.16 4.63
CA SER A 397 20.19 -17.48 4.53
C SER A 397 20.90 -17.71 3.18
N GLU A 398 20.50 -16.93 2.16
CA GLU A 398 21.05 -16.98 0.80
C GLU A 398 22.17 -15.95 0.55
N GLN A 399 22.41 -15.01 1.47
CA GLN A 399 23.47 -13.99 1.32
C GLN A 399 24.87 -14.59 1.33
#